data_AF-A0A968HJE4-F1
#
_entry.id   AF-A0A968HJE4-F1
#
_cell.length_a   1.000
_cell.length_b   1.000
_cell.length_c   1.000
_cell.angle_alpha   90.00
_cell.angle_beta   90.00
_cell.angle_gamma   90.00
#
_symmetry.space_group_name_H-M   'P 1'
#
loop_
_entity.id
_entity.type
_entity.pdbx_description
1 polymer ?
#
loop_
_entity_poly.entity_id
_entity_poly.type
_entity_poly.pdbx_seq_one_letter_code
_entity_poly.pdbx_strand_id
1 'polypeptide(L)' 'MAASDAAKSLAGVTFVDDDMMNASLTIVFDDTKTDMEKIREAMKKAGFPVEGEPEILKQ' A
#
# COMPACT_ATOMS: atom_id res chain seq x y z
N MET A 1 5.00 -3.64 -13.78
CA MET A 1 4.12 -3.91 -12.63
C MET A 1 4.39 -2.79 -11.65
N ALA A 2 3.39 -1.96 -11.33
CA ALA A 2 3.59 -0.84 -10.41
C ALA A 2 3.29 -1.30 -8.98
N ALA A 3 3.89 -0.61 -8.00
CA ALA A 3 3.59 -0.79 -6.58
C ALA A 3 2.09 -0.57 -6.29
N SER A 4 1.47 0.35 -7.05
CA SER A 4 0.05 0.65 -6.95
C SER A 4 -0.86 -0.52 -7.37
N ASP A 5 -0.49 -1.32 -8.35
CA ASP A 5 -1.26 -2.52 -8.76
C ASP A 5 -1.30 -3.59 -7.66
N ALA A 6 -0.17 -3.78 -6.96
CA ALA A 6 -0.07 -4.74 -5.88
C ALA A 6 -0.96 -4.36 -4.70
N ALA A 7 -0.97 -3.08 -4.33
CA ALA A 7 -1.85 -2.55 -3.30
C ALA A 7 -3.34 -2.63 -3.73
N LYS A 8 -3.68 -2.23 -4.96
CA LYS A 8 -5.07 -2.30 -5.47
C LYS A 8 -5.63 -3.73 -5.52
N SER A 9 -4.76 -4.73 -5.62
CA SER A 9 -5.16 -6.15 -5.60
C SER A 9 -5.61 -6.64 -4.22
N LEU A 10 -5.37 -5.88 -3.15
CA LEU A 10 -5.78 -6.25 -1.80
C LEU A 10 -7.25 -5.93 -1.54
N ALA A 11 -7.94 -6.89 -0.93
CA ALA A 11 -9.33 -6.72 -0.53
C ALA A 11 -9.46 -5.68 0.58
N GLY A 12 -10.18 -4.57 0.32
CA GLY A 12 -10.35 -3.48 1.27
C GLY A 12 -9.56 -2.22 0.93
N VAL A 13 -8.67 -2.27 -0.07
CA VAL A 13 -8.05 -1.06 -0.63
C VAL A 13 -9.07 -0.31 -1.47
N THR A 14 -9.33 0.94 -1.11
CA THR A 14 -10.31 1.82 -1.78
C THR A 14 -9.63 2.80 -2.72
N PHE A 15 -8.41 3.23 -2.39
CA PHE A 15 -7.66 4.17 -3.20
C PHE A 15 -6.16 3.90 -3.11
N VAL A 16 -5.46 4.09 -4.24
CA VAL A 16 -4.00 4.03 -4.28
C VAL A 16 -3.49 5.08 -5.26
N ASP A 17 -2.52 5.84 -4.81
CA ASP A 17 -1.81 6.86 -5.57
C ASP A 17 -0.31 6.57 -5.52
N ASP A 18 0.29 6.40 -6.70
CA ASP A 18 1.73 6.29 -6.84
C ASP A 18 2.34 7.62 -7.26
N ASP A 19 3.12 8.20 -6.36
CA ASP A 19 3.90 9.38 -6.67
C ASP A 19 5.29 8.93 -7.16
N MET A 20 5.40 8.73 -8.47
CA MET A 20 6.67 8.36 -9.11
C MET A 20 7.76 9.43 -8.96
N MET A 21 7.39 10.69 -8.69
CA MET A 21 8.34 11.78 -8.54
C MET A 21 9.11 11.71 -7.21
N ASN A 22 8.41 11.40 -6.12
CA ASN A 22 8.94 11.27 -4.76
C ASN A 22 9.21 9.81 -4.37
N ALA A 23 8.94 8.86 -5.27
CA ALA A 23 9.01 7.43 -5.00
C ALA A 23 8.18 7.03 -3.74
N SER A 24 7.00 7.63 -3.61
CA SER A 24 6.10 7.41 -2.47
C SER A 24 4.77 6.81 -2.93
N LEU A 25 4.10 6.08 -2.06
CA LEU A 25 2.86 5.38 -2.37
C LEU A 25 1.84 5.65 -1.27
N THR A 26 0.73 6.28 -1.62
CA THR A 26 -0.37 6.53 -0.69
C THR A 26 -1.44 5.48 -0.91
N ILE A 27 -1.80 4.74 0.14
CA ILE A 27 -2.82 3.70 0.09
C ILE A 27 -3.90 4.05 1.10
N VAL A 28 -5.15 4.13 0.63
CA VAL A 28 -6.33 4.21 1.49
C VAL A 28 -6.97 2.83 1.50
N PHE A 29 -7.12 2.28 2.69
CA PHE A 29 -7.71 0.96 2.89
C PHE A 29 -8.63 0.98 4.10
N ASP A 30 -9.56 0.04 4.11
CA ASP A 30 -10.48 -0.19 5.20
C ASP A 30 -9.83 -1.13 6.24
N ASP A 31 -9.51 -0.59 7.42
CA ASP A 31 -8.88 -1.29 8.54
C ASP A 31 -9.70 -2.50 9.04
N THR A 32 -11.02 -2.55 8.74
CA THR A 32 -11.85 -3.70 9.10
C THR A 32 -11.69 -4.89 8.15
N LYS A 33 -11.10 -4.67 6.97
CA LYS A 33 -10.93 -5.69 5.91
C LYS A 33 -9.46 -6.01 5.63
N THR A 34 -8.60 -5.00 5.70
CA THR A 34 -7.17 -5.10 5.42
C THR A 34 -6.38 -4.32 6.46
N ASP A 35 -5.18 -4.79 6.75
CA ASP A 35 -4.29 -4.23 7.76
C ASP A 35 -2.93 -3.94 7.11
N MET A 36 -2.15 -3.02 7.70
CA MET A 36 -0.83 -2.68 7.17
C MET A 36 0.11 -3.88 7.02
N GLU A 37 0.05 -4.88 7.90
CA GLU A 37 0.85 -6.09 7.76
C GLU A 37 0.53 -6.86 6.47
N LYS A 38 -0.77 -7.02 6.16
CA LYS A 38 -1.23 -7.67 4.92
C LYS A 38 -0.77 -6.88 3.69
N ILE A 39 -0.85 -5.56 3.77
CA ILE A 39 -0.36 -4.67 2.70
C ILE A 39 1.13 -4.90 2.51
N ARG A 40 1.93 -4.80 3.57
CA ARG A 40 3.38 -5.02 3.51
C ARG A 40 3.75 -6.37 2.92
N GLU A 41 3.05 -7.44 3.31
CA GLU A 41 3.29 -8.78 2.77
C GLU A 41 2.98 -8.88 1.28
N ALA A 42 1.86 -8.32 0.82
CA ALA A 42 1.50 -8.32 -0.59
C ALA A 42 2.45 -7.47 -1.43
N MET A 43 2.83 -6.29 -0.93
CA MET A 43 3.82 -5.42 -1.55
C MET A 43 5.17 -6.13 -1.67
N LYS A 44 5.62 -6.81 -0.62
CA LYS A 44 6.84 -7.63 -0.64
C LYS A 44 6.76 -8.77 -1.65
N LYS A 45 5.64 -9.49 -1.72
CA LYS A 45 5.40 -10.56 -2.72
C LYS A 45 5.41 -10.02 -4.15
N ALA A 46 4.97 -8.79 -4.35
CA ALA A 46 5.00 -8.11 -5.64
C ALA A 46 6.38 -7.52 -6.02
N GLY A 47 7.38 -7.63 -5.14
CA GLY A 47 8.73 -7.11 -5.37
C GLY A 47 8.95 -5.66 -4.89
N PHE A 48 8.01 -5.12 -4.10
CA PHE A 48 8.07 -3.78 -3.50
C PHE A 48 8.11 -3.90 -1.97
N PRO A 49 9.23 -4.32 -1.37
CA PRO A 49 9.32 -4.39 0.09
C PRO A 49 9.19 -2.98 0.68
N VAL A 50 8.21 -2.79 1.57
CA VAL A 50 8.09 -1.56 2.37
C VAL A 50 9.10 -1.64 3.52
N GLU A 51 10.08 -0.74 3.49
CA GLU A 51 11.10 -0.58 4.53
C GLU A 51 10.80 0.67 5.37
N GLY A 52 10.77 0.51 6.70
CA GLY A 52 10.41 1.59 7.63
C GLY A 52 8.98 1.53 8.14
N GLU A 53 8.61 2.52 8.95
CA GLU A 53 7.25 2.72 9.42
C GLU A 53 6.48 3.53 8.38
N PRO A 54 5.43 2.96 7.74
CA PRO A 54 4.55 3.73 6.88
C PRO A 54 3.87 4.85 7.67
N GLU A 55 3.83 6.04 7.09
CA GLU A 55 3.17 7.19 7.71
C GLU A 55 1.65 7.00 7.64
N ILE A 56 1.02 6.78 8.80
CA ILE A 56 -0.44 6.69 8.88
C ILE A 56 -1.00 8.11 8.84
N LEU A 57 -1.46 8.52 7.67
CA LEU A 57 -2.24 9.75 7.49
C LEU A 57 -3.64 9.53 8.06
N LYS A 58 -3.84 9.80 9.35
CA LYS A 58 -5.18 9.89 9.93
C LYS A 58 -5.84 11.17 9.43
N GLN A 59 -6.92 11.04 8.66
CA GLN A 59 -7.85 12.14 8.40
C GLN A 59 -8.82 12.33 9.57
#